data_AF-A0A526MT17-F1
#
_entry.id   AF-A0A526MT17-F1
#
_cell.length_a   1.000
_cell.length_b   1.000
_cell.length_c   1.000
_cell.angle_alpha   90.00
_cell.angle_beta   90.00
_cell.angle_gamma   90.00
#
_symmetry.space_group_name_H-M   'P 1'
#
loop_
_entity.id
_entity.type
_entity.pdbx_description
1 polymer ?
#
loop_
_entity_poly.entity_id
_entity_poly.type
_entity_poly.pdbx_seq_one_letter_code
_entity_poly.pdbx_strand_id
1 'polypeptide(L)'
;MTAADDELLFARSITYCPDYLVNAGGIVAIAGEVLSCDHEDVRSSDVVSLMVSGEVAACFAGWTGIPTETAKQNVETIYTIPKEGAATWCDAWFMPPGADNEEAAYEFFNQAISPEVQAKVVTRNAAGVVSSKAVDLLPPETKALFDYSDVEGIFKAAPLLGIPPLESNQYATYADWVAAWNEFKAG
;
A
#
# COMPACT_ATOMS: atom_id res chain seq x y z
N MET A 1 -0.73 2.85 13.50
CA MET A 1 -0.70 1.78 14.50
C MET A 1 -0.42 2.40 15.85
N THR A 2 -1.26 2.13 16.84
CA THR A 2 -1.14 2.70 18.19
C THR A 2 -0.38 1.73 19.10
N ALA A 3 0.16 2.21 20.22
CA ALA A 3 0.81 1.34 21.21
C ALA A 3 -0.11 0.21 21.72
N ALA A 4 -1.44 0.39 21.63
CA ALA A 4 -2.43 -0.64 21.97
C ALA A 4 -2.50 -1.76 20.92
N ASP A 5 -2.21 -1.47 19.66
CA ASP A 5 -2.19 -2.47 18.59
C ASP A 5 -0.94 -3.37 18.71
N ASP A 6 0.19 -2.80 19.13
CA ASP A 6 1.42 -3.55 19.40
C ASP A 6 1.23 -4.55 20.56
N GLU A 7 0.62 -4.11 21.67
CA GLU A 7 0.32 -5.00 22.80
C GLU A 7 -0.61 -6.16 22.42
N LEU A 8 -1.58 -5.92 21.53
CA LEU A 8 -2.50 -6.96 21.03
C LEU A 8 -1.79 -8.01 20.15
N LEU A 9 -0.80 -7.59 19.36
CA LEU A 9 0.02 -8.50 18.55
C LEU A 9 0.96 -9.35 19.44
N PHE A 10 1.62 -8.71 20.41
CA PHE A 10 2.44 -9.43 21.39
C PHE A 10 1.61 -10.39 22.25
N ALA A 11 0.39 -10.03 22.64
CA ALA A 11 -0.52 -10.91 23.39
C ALA A 11 -0.95 -12.16 22.60
N ARG A 12 -0.84 -12.13 21.26
CA ARG A 12 -1.09 -13.27 20.37
C ARG A 12 0.19 -14.04 20.00
N SER A 13 1.30 -13.74 20.67
CA SER A 13 2.62 -14.31 20.37
C SER A 13 3.08 -14.08 18.92
N ILE A 14 2.62 -12.99 18.30
CA ILE A 14 3.08 -12.57 16.97
C ILE A 14 4.24 -11.60 17.18
N THR A 15 5.45 -12.00 16.77
CA THR A 15 6.58 -11.08 16.74
C THR A 15 6.43 -10.15 15.54
N TYR A 16 6.33 -8.86 15.81
CA TYR A 16 6.20 -7.80 14.83
C TYR A 16 7.56 -7.20 14.45
N CYS A 17 7.84 -7.09 13.15
CA CYS A 17 8.97 -6.33 12.63
C CYS A 17 8.44 -5.23 11.68
N PRO A 18 8.41 -3.96 12.10
CA PRO A 18 8.18 -2.84 11.19
C PRO A 18 9.40 -2.75 10.27
N ASP A 19 9.35 -2.51 8.97
CA ASP A 19 8.34 -2.34 7.94
C ASP A 19 9.18 -2.50 6.64
N TYR A 20 8.57 -2.70 5.47
CA TYR A 20 9.35 -2.79 4.23
C TYR A 20 8.89 -1.82 3.14
N LEU A 21 7.62 -1.42 3.13
CA LEU A 21 7.06 -0.68 2.01
C LEU A 21 5.93 0.25 2.43
N VAL A 22 6.06 1.54 2.11
CA VAL A 22 4.95 2.50 2.22
C VAL A 22 4.39 2.75 0.82
N ASN A 23 3.10 2.51 0.63
CA ASN A 23 2.40 2.86 -0.61
C ASN A 23 1.21 3.72 -0.28
N ALA A 24 1.08 4.84 -0.99
CA ALA A 24 -0.16 5.60 -0.98
C ALA A 24 -1.13 4.98 -1.99
N GLY A 25 -2.40 4.91 -1.59
CA GLY A 25 -3.51 4.76 -2.50
C GLY A 25 -3.73 6.05 -3.24
N GLY A 26 -4.03 5.94 -4.53
CA GLY A 26 -4.32 7.09 -5.37
C GLY A 26 -5.30 6.72 -6.46
N ILE A 27 -5.63 7.73 -7.25
CA ILE A 27 -6.33 7.54 -8.52
C ILE A 27 -5.26 7.39 -9.59
N VAL A 28 -5.39 6.35 -10.42
CA VAL A 28 -4.57 6.18 -11.62
C VAL A 28 -5.45 6.32 -12.85
N ALA A 29 -5.01 7.13 -13.81
CA ALA A 29 -5.73 7.35 -15.07
C ALA A 29 -4.78 7.26 -16.27
N ILE A 30 -5.28 6.82 -17.41
CA ILE A 30 -4.59 6.98 -18.70
C ILE A 30 -4.58 8.49 -19.02
N ALA A 31 -3.51 9.03 -19.61
CA ALA A 31 -3.37 10.46 -19.94
C ALA A 31 -4.30 10.95 -21.09
N GLY A 32 -5.57 10.51 -21.10
CA GLY A 32 -6.59 10.78 -22.10
C GLY A 32 -8.00 10.67 -21.50
N GLU A 33 -8.98 11.20 -22.23
CA GLU A 33 -10.36 11.44 -21.81
C GLU A 33 -11.06 10.18 -21.23
N VAL A 34 -11.66 10.31 -20.04
CA VAL A 34 -12.45 9.25 -19.37
C VAL A 34 -13.74 9.04 -20.16
N LEU A 35 -13.85 7.94 -20.91
CA LEU A 35 -14.95 7.69 -21.85
C LEU A 35 -16.14 6.91 -21.26
N SER A 36 -15.96 6.16 -20.16
CA SER A 36 -17.05 5.56 -19.37
C SER A 36 -16.53 5.02 -18.03
N CYS A 37 -17.43 4.77 -17.07
CA CYS A 37 -17.14 4.08 -15.82
C CYS A 37 -18.05 2.86 -15.76
N ASP A 38 -17.50 1.69 -16.12
CA ASP A 38 -18.21 0.42 -16.06
C ASP A 38 -17.80 -0.35 -14.79
N HIS A 39 -18.79 -0.88 -14.08
CA HIS A 39 -18.62 -1.62 -12.83
C HIS A 39 -18.32 -3.09 -13.14
N GLU A 40 -17.07 -3.44 -13.41
CA GLU A 40 -16.62 -4.83 -13.40
C GLU A 40 -15.77 -5.14 -12.16
N ASP A 41 -15.89 -6.35 -11.62
CA ASP A 41 -15.11 -6.89 -10.50
C ASP A 41 -13.63 -7.05 -10.89
N VAL A 42 -12.91 -5.93 -10.98
CA VAL A 42 -11.48 -5.91 -11.29
C VAL A 42 -10.69 -6.34 -10.06
N ARG A 43 -9.95 -7.45 -10.19
CA ARG A 43 -8.97 -7.85 -9.17
C ARG A 43 -7.81 -6.88 -9.17
N SER A 44 -7.29 -6.55 -7.99
CA SER A 44 -6.15 -5.62 -7.85
C SER A 44 -4.91 -6.04 -8.65
N SER A 45 -4.72 -7.34 -8.89
CA SER A 45 -3.64 -7.88 -9.74
C SER A 45 -3.80 -7.59 -11.23
N ASP A 46 -5.03 -7.39 -11.70
CA ASP A 46 -5.36 -7.37 -13.12
C ASP A 46 -5.42 -5.94 -13.67
N VAL A 47 -5.43 -4.94 -12.78
CA VAL A 47 -5.54 -3.50 -13.11
C VAL A 47 -4.51 -3.07 -14.17
N VAL A 48 -3.25 -3.50 -14.05
CA VAL A 48 -2.21 -3.14 -15.04
C VAL A 48 -2.58 -3.66 -16.43
N SER A 49 -3.01 -4.92 -16.54
CA SER A 49 -3.40 -5.53 -17.81
C SER A 49 -4.62 -4.86 -18.42
N LEU A 50 -5.62 -4.51 -17.61
CA LEU A 50 -6.85 -3.85 -18.06
C LEU A 50 -6.62 -2.40 -18.49
N MET A 51 -5.72 -1.68 -17.81
CA MET A 51 -5.31 -0.33 -18.23
C MET A 51 -4.50 -0.39 -19.54
N VAL A 52 -3.66 -1.43 -19.71
CA VAL A 52 -2.87 -1.62 -20.93
C VAL A 52 -3.74 -2.03 -22.12
N SER A 53 -4.77 -2.86 -21.91
CA SER A 53 -5.72 -3.24 -22.96
C SER A 53 -6.69 -2.12 -23.32
N GLY A 54 -6.82 -1.11 -22.47
CA GLY A 54 -7.78 -0.01 -22.62
C GLY A 54 -9.20 -0.37 -22.17
N GLU A 55 -9.38 -1.53 -21.51
CA GLU A 55 -10.66 -1.93 -20.91
C GLU A 55 -11.03 -1.04 -19.72
N VAL A 56 -10.02 -0.52 -18.99
CA VAL A 56 -10.22 0.43 -17.89
C VAL A 56 -9.47 1.72 -18.19
N ALA A 57 -10.17 2.86 -18.06
CA ALA A 57 -9.59 4.19 -18.25
C ALA A 57 -9.04 4.81 -16.95
N ALA A 58 -9.64 4.44 -15.81
CA ALA A 58 -9.27 4.94 -14.49
C ALA A 58 -9.54 3.89 -13.40
N CYS A 59 -8.67 3.86 -12.39
CA CYS A 59 -8.78 2.97 -11.24
C CYS A 59 -8.65 3.76 -9.93
N PHE A 60 -9.59 3.52 -9.03
CA PHE A 60 -9.53 3.98 -7.64
C PHE A 60 -8.81 2.94 -6.78
N ALA A 61 -8.05 3.39 -5.79
CA ALA A 61 -7.18 2.54 -4.98
C ALA A 61 -6.04 1.88 -5.79
N GLY A 62 -5.53 2.58 -6.81
CA GLY A 62 -4.29 2.23 -7.47
C GLY A 62 -3.07 2.48 -6.58
N TRP A 63 -1.95 1.83 -6.88
CA TRP A 63 -0.66 2.07 -6.21
C TRP A 63 0.32 2.80 -7.11
N THR A 64 1.34 3.41 -6.51
CA THR A 64 2.38 4.25 -7.14
C THR A 64 3.17 3.58 -8.25
N GLY A 65 3.18 2.24 -8.30
CA GLY A 65 3.91 1.46 -9.31
C GLY A 65 3.15 1.22 -10.61
N ILE A 66 1.84 1.47 -10.67
CA ILE A 66 1.05 1.23 -11.89
C ILE A 66 1.61 2.00 -13.10
N PRO A 67 1.93 3.31 -13.03
CA PRO A 67 2.55 4.03 -14.14
C PRO A 67 3.83 3.39 -14.68
N THR A 68 4.68 2.90 -13.78
CA THR A 68 5.92 2.22 -14.15
C THR A 68 5.65 0.91 -14.88
N GLU A 69 4.66 0.12 -14.43
CA GLU A 69 4.32 -1.17 -15.06
C GLU A 69 3.57 -1.01 -16.40
N THR A 70 2.70 0.00 -16.54
CA THR A 70 2.04 0.28 -17.82
C THR A 70 3.02 0.86 -18.84
N ALA A 71 3.97 1.70 -18.41
CA ALA A 71 4.99 2.28 -19.27
C ALA A 71 5.92 1.22 -19.89
N LYS A 72 6.24 0.14 -19.15
CA LYS A 72 6.98 -1.02 -19.69
C LYS A 72 6.24 -1.70 -20.85
N GLN A 73 4.94 -1.48 -20.98
CA GLN A 73 4.08 -2.02 -22.02
C GLN A 73 3.65 -0.94 -23.05
N ASN A 74 4.34 0.21 -23.07
CA ASN A 74 4.08 1.35 -23.95
C ASN A 74 2.72 2.05 -23.73
N VAL A 75 2.16 1.97 -22.51
CA VAL A 75 0.95 2.69 -22.13
C VAL A 75 1.26 3.68 -21.01
N GLU A 76 1.06 4.97 -21.30
CA GLU A 76 1.29 6.05 -20.35
C GLU A 76 0.08 6.24 -19.43
N THR A 77 0.32 6.11 -18.12
CA THR A 77 -0.67 6.40 -17.09
C THR A 77 -0.09 7.35 -16.05
N ILE A 78 -0.97 8.06 -15.35
CA ILE A 78 -0.63 9.06 -14.33
C ILE A 78 -1.23 8.60 -13.01
N TYR A 79 -0.42 8.61 -11.96
CA TYR A 79 -0.85 8.41 -10.58
C TYR A 79 -1.01 9.77 -9.89
N THR A 80 -2.10 9.96 -9.14
CA THR A 80 -2.33 11.17 -8.36
C THR A 80 -3.02 10.90 -7.03
N ILE A 81 -2.67 11.69 -6.01
CA ILE A 81 -3.38 11.75 -4.73
C ILE A 81 -4.41 12.88 -4.83
N PRO A 82 -5.72 12.60 -4.70
CA PRO A 82 -6.77 13.62 -4.75
C PRO A 82 -6.61 14.69 -3.65
N LYS A 83 -7.18 15.88 -3.86
CA LYS A 83 -7.12 17.00 -2.88
C LYS A 83 -7.85 16.67 -1.57
N GLU A 84 -8.82 15.77 -1.61
CA GLU A 84 -9.55 15.24 -0.47
C GLU A 84 -8.69 14.31 0.39
N GLY A 85 -7.54 13.90 -0.14
CA GLY A 85 -6.64 12.92 0.46
C GLY A 85 -6.86 11.50 -0.06
N ALA A 86 -6.07 10.57 0.46
CA ALA A 86 -6.19 9.15 0.13
C ALA A 86 -5.84 8.25 1.31
N ALA A 87 -6.01 6.93 1.15
CA ALA A 87 -5.55 5.97 2.15
C ALA A 87 -4.08 5.61 1.87
N THR A 88 -3.24 5.55 2.90
CA THR A 88 -1.89 4.98 2.79
C THR A 88 -1.86 3.60 3.43
N TRP A 89 -1.04 2.71 2.87
CA TRP A 89 -0.73 1.40 3.41
C TRP A 89 0.75 1.33 3.78
N CYS A 90 1.02 0.63 4.89
CA CYS A 90 2.37 0.30 5.33
C CYS A 90 2.41 -1.20 5.54
N ASP A 91 3.23 -1.88 4.74
CA ASP A 91 3.39 -3.32 4.82
C ASP A 91 4.46 -3.69 5.84
N ALA A 92 4.15 -4.65 6.69
CA ALA A 92 5.03 -5.13 7.74
C ALA A 92 5.20 -6.65 7.71
N TRP A 93 6.34 -7.10 8.24
CA TRP A 93 6.62 -8.51 8.39
C TRP A 93 6.17 -9.00 9.77
N PHE A 94 5.45 -10.12 9.77
CA PHE A 94 4.94 -10.74 10.99
C PHE A 94 5.41 -12.19 11.02
N MET A 95 5.92 -12.64 12.17
CA MET A 95 6.17 -14.06 12.41
C MET A 95 4.92 -14.68 13.06
N PRO A 96 4.29 -15.68 12.42
CA PRO A 96 3.18 -16.40 13.03
C PRO A 96 3.62 -17.13 14.31
N PRO A 97 2.70 -17.29 15.29
CA PRO A 97 3.00 -18.09 16.46
C PRO A 97 3.25 -19.55 16.06
N GLY A 98 4.32 -20.14 16.58
CA GLY A 98 4.69 -21.53 16.28
C GLY A 98 5.37 -21.71 14.92
N ALA A 99 6.05 -20.68 14.40
CA ALA A 99 6.90 -20.82 13.22
C ALA A 99 7.98 -21.89 13.47
N ASP A 100 8.07 -22.89 12.58
CA ASP A 100 8.98 -24.04 12.74
C ASP A 100 10.47 -23.65 12.76
N ASN A 101 10.81 -22.47 12.23
CA ASN A 101 12.17 -21.97 12.16
C ASN A 101 12.23 -20.46 12.43
N GLU A 102 12.14 -20.09 13.70
CA GLU A 102 12.21 -18.70 14.14
C GLU A 102 13.57 -18.04 13.83
N GLU A 103 14.66 -18.80 13.92
CA GLU A 103 16.01 -18.28 13.65
C GLU A 103 16.12 -17.75 12.22
N ALA A 104 15.71 -18.55 11.22
CA ALA A 104 15.69 -18.11 9.83
C ALA A 104 14.72 -16.93 9.59
N ALA A 105 13.60 -16.88 10.31
CA ALA A 105 12.67 -15.75 10.23
C ALA A 105 13.33 -14.45 10.73
N TYR A 106 14.05 -14.49 11.85
CA TYR A 106 14.80 -13.35 12.36
C TYR A 106 15.94 -12.94 11.43
N GLU A 107 16.69 -13.89 10.85
CA GLU A 107 17.71 -13.58 9.86
C GLU A 107 17.11 -12.88 8.64
N PHE A 108 15.98 -13.37 8.14
CA PHE A 108 15.25 -12.75 7.04
C PHE A 108 14.77 -11.34 7.41
N PHE A 109 14.17 -11.14 8.58
CA PHE A 109 13.72 -9.82 9.03
C PHE A 109 14.88 -8.83 9.12
N ASN A 110 16.00 -9.24 9.73
CA ASN A 110 17.20 -8.41 9.82
C ASN A 110 17.73 -8.01 8.43
N GLN A 111 17.70 -8.94 7.47
CA GLN A 111 18.08 -8.65 6.10
C GLN A 111 17.07 -7.72 5.41
N ALA A 112 15.77 -7.99 5.55
CA ALA A 112 14.69 -7.23 4.92
C ALA A 112 14.69 -5.76 5.37
N ILE A 113 14.93 -5.49 6.66
CA ILE A 113 14.99 -4.12 7.19
C ILE A 113 16.34 -3.42 6.93
N SER A 114 17.34 -4.11 6.41
CA SER A 114 18.63 -3.49 6.12
C SER A 114 18.47 -2.38 5.06
N PRO A 115 19.15 -1.21 5.21
CA PRO A 115 18.95 -0.08 4.31
C PRO A 115 19.16 -0.41 2.82
N GLU A 116 20.17 -1.24 2.52
CA GLU A 116 20.48 -1.64 1.15
C GLU A 116 19.40 -2.51 0.52
N VAL A 117 18.82 -3.45 1.29
CA VAL A 117 17.75 -4.33 0.80
C VAL A 117 16.45 -3.55 0.68
N GLN A 118 16.13 -2.70 1.65
CA GLN A 118 15.00 -1.76 1.54
C GLN A 118 15.07 -0.93 0.26
N ALA A 119 16.19 -0.23 0.04
CA ALA A 119 16.35 0.60 -1.16
C ALA A 119 16.20 -0.21 -2.45
N LYS A 120 16.75 -1.43 -2.51
CA LYS A 120 16.68 -2.29 -3.70
C LYS A 120 15.25 -2.70 -4.07
N VAL A 121 14.48 -3.29 -3.15
CA VAL A 121 13.13 -3.74 -3.53
C VAL A 121 12.12 -2.57 -3.59
N VAL A 122 12.31 -1.48 -2.85
CA VAL A 122 11.49 -0.26 -3.02
C VAL A 122 11.73 0.38 -4.40
N THR A 123 12.97 0.40 -4.90
CA THR A 123 13.26 0.83 -6.28
C THR A 123 12.53 -0.02 -7.30
N ARG A 124 12.46 -1.35 -7.07
CA ARG A 124 11.75 -2.26 -7.96
C ARG A 124 10.22 -2.07 -7.91
N ASN A 125 9.68 -1.81 -6.73
CA ASN A 125 8.24 -1.78 -6.48
C ASN A 125 7.64 -0.36 -6.56
N ALA A 126 8.47 0.67 -6.75
CA ALA A 126 8.09 2.08 -6.80
C ALA A 126 7.31 2.52 -5.54
N ALA A 127 7.92 2.38 -4.37
CA ALA A 127 7.29 2.62 -3.08
C ALA A 127 8.15 3.48 -2.12
N GLY A 128 7.75 3.61 -0.87
CA GLY A 128 8.46 4.33 0.17
C GLY A 128 9.30 3.41 1.07
N VAL A 129 10.48 3.88 1.50
CA VAL A 129 11.28 3.22 2.55
C VAL A 129 10.89 3.71 3.93
N VAL A 130 11.06 2.85 4.94
CA VAL A 130 10.78 3.19 6.35
C VAL A 130 12.04 3.52 7.14
N SER A 131 13.20 3.11 6.63
CA SER A 131 14.49 3.44 7.22
C SER A 131 15.01 4.76 6.66
N SER A 132 15.22 5.75 7.53
CA SER A 132 15.84 7.02 7.13
C SER A 132 17.20 6.83 6.45
N LYS A 133 17.94 5.78 6.84
CA LYS A 133 19.24 5.42 6.23
C LYS A 133 19.10 4.88 4.80
N ALA A 134 17.93 4.34 4.44
CA ALA A 134 17.68 3.83 3.09
C ALA A 134 17.36 4.95 2.10
N VAL A 135 16.87 6.10 2.57
CA VAL A 135 16.50 7.27 1.74
C VAL A 135 17.68 7.80 0.93
N ASP A 136 18.90 7.71 1.47
CA ASP A 136 20.12 8.13 0.79
C ASP A 136 20.63 7.13 -0.25
N LEU A 137 20.12 5.90 -0.21
CA LEU A 137 20.46 4.82 -1.15
C LEU A 137 19.47 4.73 -2.31
N LEU A 138 18.38 5.51 -2.28
CA LEU A 138 17.36 5.50 -3.32
C LEU A 138 17.85 6.22 -4.60
N PRO A 139 17.57 5.66 -5.78
CA PRO A 139 17.70 6.39 -7.04
C PRO A 139 16.83 7.66 -7.05
N PRO A 140 17.24 8.74 -7.75
CA PRO A 140 16.51 10.00 -7.77
C PRO A 140 15.03 9.87 -8.14
N GLU A 141 14.70 9.01 -9.10
CA GLU A 141 13.35 8.75 -9.57
C GLU A 141 12.46 8.10 -8.51
N THR A 142 13.00 7.16 -7.74
CA THR A 142 12.27 6.49 -6.64
C THR A 142 12.16 7.44 -5.45
N LYS A 143 13.23 8.18 -5.15
CA LYS A 143 13.22 9.18 -4.09
C LYS A 143 12.21 10.29 -4.33
N ALA A 144 11.99 10.67 -5.59
CA ALA A 144 11.02 11.70 -5.97
C ALA A 144 9.55 11.27 -5.85
N LEU A 145 9.25 9.98 -5.65
CA LEU A 145 7.88 9.49 -5.45
C LEU A 145 7.27 10.00 -4.13
N PHE A 146 8.11 10.31 -3.14
CA PHE A 146 7.69 10.74 -1.81
C PHE A 146 8.52 11.93 -1.35
N ASP A 147 7.87 12.94 -0.75
CA ASP A 147 8.59 14.04 -0.12
C ASP A 147 9.13 13.60 1.26
N TYR A 148 10.29 12.95 1.25
CA TYR A 148 10.97 12.53 2.48
C TYR A 148 11.41 13.71 3.38
N SER A 149 11.33 14.95 2.91
CA SER A 149 11.59 16.14 3.74
C SER A 149 10.36 16.57 4.56
N ASP A 150 9.16 16.15 4.16
CA ASP A 150 7.89 16.42 4.83
C ASP A 150 7.03 15.15 4.97
N VAL A 151 7.58 14.15 5.68
CA VAL A 151 6.88 12.88 5.94
C VAL A 151 5.56 13.11 6.70
N GLU A 152 5.50 14.12 7.57
CA GLU A 152 4.26 14.46 8.29
C GLU A 152 3.18 14.97 7.33
N GLY A 153 3.54 15.82 6.37
CA GLY A 153 2.65 16.28 5.30
C GLY A 153 2.09 15.13 4.46
N ILE A 154 2.92 14.12 4.15
CA ILE A 154 2.47 12.90 3.46
C ILE A 154 1.35 12.21 4.24
N PHE A 155 1.56 11.91 5.53
CA PHE A 155 0.55 11.21 6.34
C PHE A 155 -0.66 12.07 6.69
N LYS A 156 -0.54 13.40 6.65
CA LYS A 156 -1.68 14.30 6.78
C LYS A 156 -2.57 14.30 5.54
N ALA A 157 -1.97 14.26 4.34
CA ALA A 157 -2.69 14.16 3.08
C ALA A 157 -3.23 12.75 2.82
N ALA A 158 -2.48 11.72 3.23
CA ALA A 158 -2.85 10.34 3.06
C ALA A 158 -2.56 9.53 4.34
N PRO A 159 -3.48 9.51 5.32
CA PRO A 159 -3.26 8.84 6.59
C PRO A 159 -3.22 7.31 6.45
N LEU A 160 -2.52 6.66 7.38
CA LEU A 160 -2.66 5.24 7.63
C LEU A 160 -4.04 5.00 8.26
N LEU A 161 -4.95 4.41 7.49
CA LEU A 161 -6.29 4.09 7.97
C LEU A 161 -6.29 2.74 8.68
N GLY A 162 -6.77 2.72 9.92
CA GLY A 162 -6.96 1.50 10.69
C GLY A 162 -8.16 0.69 10.21
N ILE A 163 -8.21 -0.58 10.59
CA ILE A 163 -9.38 -1.42 10.39
C ILE A 163 -10.48 -0.96 11.37
N PRO A 164 -11.76 -0.89 10.94
CA PRO A 164 -12.87 -0.61 11.85
C PRO A 164 -12.88 -1.56 13.06
N PRO A 165 -13.43 -1.13 14.22
CA PRO A 165 -13.45 -1.96 15.41
C PRO A 165 -14.22 -3.26 15.17
N LEU A 166 -13.80 -4.33 15.84
CA LEU A 166 -14.52 -5.61 15.79
C LEU A 166 -15.86 -5.53 16.53
N GLU A 167 -15.89 -4.75 17.61
CA GLU A 167 -17.08 -4.52 18.44
C GLU A 167 -17.21 -3.03 18.73
N SER A 168 -18.42 -2.46 18.54
CA SER A 168 -18.69 -1.07 18.91
C SER A 168 -20.19 -0.84 19.08
N ASN A 169 -20.55 0.05 20.00
CA ASN A 169 -21.90 0.57 20.17
C ASN A 169 -22.08 1.99 19.60
N GLN A 170 -21.02 2.58 19.04
CA GLN A 170 -20.99 3.95 18.55
C GLN A 170 -20.54 4.05 17.08
N TYR A 171 -19.65 3.16 16.63
CA TYR A 171 -19.09 3.16 15.28
C TYR A 171 -19.51 1.91 14.52
N ALA A 172 -19.49 1.99 13.18
CA ALA A 172 -19.65 0.81 12.35
C ALA A 172 -18.49 -0.16 12.58
N THR A 173 -18.81 -1.44 12.73
CA THR A 173 -17.84 -2.50 12.94
C THR A 173 -17.25 -3.00 11.62
N TYR A 174 -16.17 -3.78 11.70
CA TYR A 174 -15.63 -4.45 10.53
C TYR A 174 -16.66 -5.37 9.85
N ALA A 175 -17.52 -6.02 10.63
CA ALA A 175 -18.59 -6.86 10.10
C ALA A 175 -19.62 -6.03 9.31
N ASP A 176 -19.97 -4.84 9.81
CA ASP A 176 -20.89 -3.93 9.10
C ASP A 176 -20.28 -3.47 7.76
N TRP A 177 -18.98 -3.16 7.74
CA TRP A 177 -18.26 -2.78 6.53
C TRP A 177 -18.23 -3.92 5.50
N VAL A 178 -17.94 -5.15 5.95
CA VAL A 178 -17.93 -6.33 5.07
C VAL A 178 -19.32 -6.60 4.50
N ALA A 179 -20.38 -6.46 5.31
CA ALA A 179 -21.75 -6.62 4.85
C ALA A 179 -22.11 -5.57 3.78
N ALA A 180 -21.84 -4.30 4.05
CA ALA A 180 -22.09 -3.21 3.10
C ALA A 180 -21.28 -3.37 1.80
N TRP A 181 -20.02 -3.81 1.89
CA TRP A 181 -19.19 -4.07 0.72
C TRP A 181 -19.73 -5.22 -0.15
N ASN A 182 -20.23 -6.28 0.49
CA ASN A 182 -20.82 -7.40 -0.24
C ASN A 182 -22.15 -7.02 -0.89
N GLU A 183 -22.97 -6.20 -0.23
CA GLU A 183 -24.19 -5.64 -0.81
C GLU A 183 -23.88 -4.77 -2.02
N PHE A 184 -22.94 -3.82 -1.88
CA PHE A 184 -22.50 -2.95 -2.97
C PHE A 184 -22.07 -3.73 -4.23
N LYS A 185 -21.30 -4.81 -4.05
CA LYS A 185 -20.85 -5.65 -5.18
C LYS A 185 -21.96 -6.52 -5.78
N ALA A 186 -23.04 -6.78 -5.06
CA ALA A 186 -24.11 -7.64 -5.54
C ALA A 186 -25.06 -6.94 -6.52
N GLY A 187 -25.05 -5.60 -6.58
CA GLY A 187 -25.91 -4.78 -7.44
C GLY A 187 -27.28 -4.54 -6.83
#